data_AF-A0A061HBP4-F1
#
_entry.id   AF-A0A061HBP4-F1
#
_cell.length_a   1.000
_cell.length_b   1.000
_cell.length_c   1.000
_cell.angle_alpha   90.00
_cell.angle_beta   90.00
_cell.angle_gamma   90.00
#
_symmetry.space_group_name_H-M   'P 1'
#
loop_
_entity.id
_entity.type
_entity.pdbx_description
1 polymer ?
#
loop_
_entity_poly.entity_id
_entity_poly.type
_entity_poly.pdbx_seq_one_letter_code
_entity_poly.pdbx_strand_id
1 'polypeptide(L)'
;MFRPSTALAASTLSSLRPLTAASSRRIPAAARLAAIGQHLVHRPFSASATMSEKTSQGHEVVKPPNTGWKGEIPSKKGGSEAGYLLKPPYVWRSDEFEVKYTAKCWCGKLEFEYHGDPIDAKHCHCTQCQRLHGAPFQWAALFHKTSVRLAESCDPIYLDFFSTQEGHSDHSVPCKISCRNCRSPMADEGRNMVMAYPSSFRFKDGHVPSTFAPTAHIFYGERVMDVDDDVPKWSGHKESSELMPHAPKEEGDRTFGKDKTHKKDKLDLQQQQQNGDGEGGGGEDARAKRPRNGA
;
A
#
# COMPACT_ATOMS: atom_id res chain seq x y z
N MET A 1 18.41 50.80 -25.46
CA MET A 1 19.88 50.83 -25.60
C MET A 1 20.41 49.58 -24.92
N PHE A 2 21.09 48.59 -25.50
CA PHE A 2 21.66 48.32 -26.82
C PHE A 2 21.51 46.78 -27.04
N ARG A 3 21.08 46.37 -28.23
CA ARG A 3 21.46 45.11 -28.93
C ARG A 3 22.54 45.50 -29.98
N PRO A 4 23.17 44.63 -30.81
CA PRO A 4 23.00 43.17 -31.06
C PRO A 4 24.35 42.39 -31.28
N SER A 5 24.29 41.10 -31.67
CA SER A 5 24.95 40.47 -32.85
C SER A 5 24.98 38.93 -32.69
N THR A 6 24.14 38.10 -33.31
CA THR A 6 24.15 37.48 -34.67
C THR A 6 25.43 36.73 -35.10
N ALA A 7 25.31 35.43 -35.35
CA ALA A 7 25.80 34.76 -36.58
C ALA A 7 25.19 33.34 -36.74
N LEU A 8 24.58 33.10 -37.91
CA LEU A 8 24.15 31.81 -38.47
C LEU A 8 25.35 31.07 -39.10
N ALA A 9 25.25 29.74 -39.24
CA ALA A 9 25.63 29.05 -40.48
C ALA A 9 24.90 27.71 -40.61
N ALA A 10 24.30 27.49 -41.78
CA ALA A 10 23.62 26.30 -42.25
C ALA A 10 24.29 25.82 -43.54
N SER A 11 24.33 24.49 -43.78
CA SER A 11 24.45 23.78 -45.08
C SER A 11 25.06 22.39 -44.84
N THR A 12 24.70 21.26 -45.44
CA THR A 12 23.84 20.94 -46.59
C THR A 12 23.64 19.41 -46.62
N LEU A 13 22.48 18.99 -47.13
CA LEU A 13 22.13 17.62 -47.49
C LEU A 13 22.91 17.11 -48.72
N SER A 14 23.13 15.80 -48.82
CA SER A 14 22.91 15.11 -50.09
C SER A 14 22.58 13.63 -49.90
N SER A 15 21.52 13.22 -50.59
CA SER A 15 20.93 11.89 -50.74
C SER A 15 21.73 11.06 -51.75
N LEU A 16 21.61 9.73 -51.72
CA LEU A 16 21.26 8.89 -52.89
C LEU A 16 21.11 7.41 -52.47
N ARG A 17 19.98 6.81 -52.88
CA ARG A 17 19.61 5.38 -52.94
C ARG A 17 19.59 4.98 -54.44
N PRO A 18 19.17 3.76 -54.84
CA PRO A 18 19.59 2.39 -54.49
C PRO A 18 19.90 1.57 -55.77
N LEU A 19 20.30 0.29 -55.68
CA LEU A 19 20.17 -0.67 -56.80
C LEU A 19 19.99 -2.11 -56.31
N THR A 20 19.23 -2.86 -57.09
CA THR A 20 18.55 -4.15 -56.86
C THR A 20 19.29 -5.36 -57.42
N ALA A 21 19.01 -6.58 -56.91
CA ALA A 21 18.87 -7.90 -57.60
C ALA A 21 19.23 -9.04 -56.62
N ALA A 22 18.34 -9.96 -56.22
CA ALA A 22 17.68 -11.07 -56.93
C ALA A 22 18.40 -12.43 -56.81
N SER A 23 17.72 -13.35 -56.09
CA SER A 23 17.49 -14.78 -56.37
C SER A 23 18.61 -15.85 -56.24
N SER A 24 18.22 -16.94 -55.56
CA SER A 24 18.35 -18.37 -55.97
C SER A 24 19.25 -19.31 -55.14
N ARG A 25 18.55 -20.14 -54.32
CA ARG A 25 18.67 -21.61 -54.11
C ARG A 25 20.01 -22.20 -53.62
N ARG A 26 19.95 -23.01 -52.55
CA ARG A 26 19.78 -24.49 -52.57
C ARG A 26 19.78 -25.06 -51.13
N ILE A 27 18.92 -26.06 -50.89
CA ILE A 27 18.93 -27.02 -49.76
C ILE A 27 19.37 -28.38 -50.35
N PRO A 28 20.15 -29.21 -49.64
CA PRO A 28 19.64 -30.51 -49.13
C PRO A 28 20.29 -30.87 -47.76
N ALA A 29 19.93 -31.90 -46.99
CA ALA A 29 18.88 -32.91 -46.93
C ALA A 29 19.04 -33.64 -45.58
N ALA A 30 17.96 -34.25 -45.07
CA ALA A 30 17.88 -35.50 -44.30
C ALA A 30 16.62 -35.48 -43.41
N ALA A 31 15.91 -36.55 -43.12
CA ALA A 31 15.66 -37.84 -43.74
C ALA A 31 14.39 -38.33 -43.03
N ARG A 32 13.41 -38.82 -43.78
CA ARG A 32 12.15 -39.37 -43.23
C ARG A 32 12.36 -40.81 -42.80
N LEU A 33 11.86 -41.17 -41.61
CA LEU A 33 11.59 -42.55 -41.23
C LEU A 33 10.20 -42.67 -40.58
N ALA A 34 9.44 -43.60 -41.17
CA ALA A 34 8.36 -44.41 -40.62
C ALA A 34 7.10 -43.73 -40.03
N ALA A 35 5.99 -43.97 -40.71
CA ALA A 35 4.63 -43.85 -40.21
C ALA A 35 3.94 -45.22 -40.26
N ILE A 36 3.45 -45.71 -39.13
CA ILE A 36 2.29 -46.62 -38.91
C ILE A 36 2.01 -46.44 -37.40
N GLY A 37 0.85 -46.18 -36.83
CA GLY A 37 -0.55 -46.10 -37.23
C GLY A 37 -1.38 -46.22 -35.93
N GLN A 38 -2.65 -45.82 -35.99
CA GLN A 38 -3.74 -46.15 -35.04
C GLN A 38 -4.05 -45.15 -33.89
N HIS A 39 -5.10 -44.37 -34.16
CA HIS A 39 -6.24 -44.04 -33.30
C HIS A 39 -6.19 -44.39 -31.82
N LEU A 40 -6.11 -43.36 -30.97
CA LEU A 40 -6.78 -43.31 -29.67
C LEU A 40 -7.35 -41.90 -29.46
N VAL A 41 -8.67 -41.84 -29.34
CA VAL A 41 -9.44 -40.65 -28.97
C VAL A 41 -9.14 -40.30 -27.52
N HIS A 42 -8.27 -39.32 -27.29
CA HIS A 42 -8.15 -38.62 -26.02
C HIS A 42 -8.70 -37.19 -26.16
N ARG A 43 -9.79 -36.92 -25.44
CA ARG A 43 -10.28 -35.55 -25.19
C ARG A 43 -9.14 -34.73 -24.58
N PRO A 44 -8.75 -33.58 -25.15
CA PRO A 44 -7.85 -32.69 -24.44
C PRO A 44 -8.64 -31.96 -23.36
N PHE A 45 -8.33 -32.28 -22.10
CA PHE A 45 -8.63 -31.42 -20.97
C PHE A 45 -7.75 -30.17 -21.14
N SER A 46 -8.28 -29.14 -21.79
CA SER A 46 -7.65 -27.82 -21.84
C SER A 46 -7.88 -27.13 -20.50
N ALA A 47 -7.07 -27.45 -19.52
CA ALA A 47 -6.83 -26.56 -18.40
C ALA A 47 -5.69 -25.63 -18.82
N SER A 48 -6.04 -24.53 -19.50
CA SER A 48 -5.12 -23.41 -19.65
C SER A 48 -5.00 -22.74 -18.28
N ALA A 49 -4.08 -23.24 -17.46
CA ALA A 49 -3.64 -22.51 -16.28
C ALA A 49 -2.89 -21.27 -16.79
N THR A 50 -3.57 -20.13 -16.80
CA THR A 50 -2.91 -18.84 -16.97
C THR A 50 -1.94 -18.68 -15.80
N MET A 51 -0.64 -18.88 -16.08
CA MET A 51 0.42 -18.57 -15.12
C MET A 51 0.37 -17.06 -14.87
N SER A 52 -0.19 -16.67 -13.73
CA SER A 52 -0.16 -15.30 -13.27
C SER A 52 1.29 -14.87 -13.08
N GLU A 53 1.68 -13.76 -13.73
CA GLU A 53 3.02 -13.22 -13.62
C GLU A 53 3.25 -12.78 -12.16
N LYS A 54 4.38 -13.16 -11.56
CA LYS A 54 4.71 -12.82 -10.18
C LYS A 54 5.86 -11.83 -10.14
N THR A 55 5.79 -10.87 -9.23
CA THR A 55 6.89 -9.94 -8.93
C THR A 55 8.08 -10.69 -8.31
N SER A 56 9.24 -10.04 -8.20
CA SER A 56 10.42 -10.60 -7.51
C SER A 56 10.17 -10.90 -6.02
N GLN A 57 9.06 -10.43 -5.46
CA GLN A 57 8.61 -10.70 -4.10
C GLN A 57 7.47 -11.74 -4.05
N GLY A 58 7.18 -12.43 -5.15
CA GLY A 58 6.16 -13.50 -5.20
C GLY A 58 4.71 -13.03 -5.41
N HIS A 59 4.44 -11.72 -5.29
CA HIS A 59 3.09 -11.18 -5.48
C HIS A 59 2.60 -11.30 -6.93
N GLU A 60 1.32 -11.62 -7.12
CA GLU A 60 0.62 -11.52 -8.40
C GLU A 60 0.73 -10.10 -8.98
N VAL A 61 1.10 -10.02 -10.26
CA VAL A 61 1.21 -8.76 -11.00
C VAL A 61 -0.20 -8.30 -11.36
N VAL A 62 -0.73 -7.38 -10.56
CA VAL A 62 -1.91 -6.60 -10.91
C VAL A 62 -1.51 -5.58 -11.97
N LYS A 63 -2.23 -5.53 -13.09
CA LYS A 63 -1.99 -4.53 -14.13
C LYS A 63 -2.52 -3.17 -13.68
N PRO A 64 -1.82 -2.07 -13.98
CA PRO A 64 -2.32 -0.74 -13.69
C PRO A 64 -3.65 -0.47 -14.40
N PRO A 65 -4.60 0.23 -13.75
CA PRO A 65 -5.81 0.67 -14.42
C PRO A 65 -5.48 1.63 -15.56
N ASN A 66 -6.39 1.77 -16.52
CA ASN A 66 -6.24 2.77 -17.57
C ASN A 66 -6.39 4.15 -16.95
N THR A 67 -5.29 4.87 -16.90
CA THR A 67 -5.17 6.20 -16.30
C THR A 67 -4.77 7.24 -17.35
N GLY A 68 -4.76 6.84 -18.64
CA GLY A 68 -4.34 7.66 -19.79
C GLY A 68 -2.84 7.96 -19.87
N TRP A 69 -2.03 7.53 -18.90
CA TRP A 69 -0.57 7.63 -18.97
C TRP A 69 -0.01 6.73 -20.08
N LYS A 70 0.68 7.33 -21.05
CA LYS A 70 1.29 6.62 -22.20
C LYS A 70 2.81 6.48 -22.10
N GLY A 71 3.43 7.11 -21.12
CA GLY A 71 4.88 7.05 -20.90
C GLY A 71 5.30 5.77 -20.17
N GLU A 72 6.61 5.60 -20.02
CA GLU A 72 7.15 4.59 -19.10
C GLU A 72 6.83 4.94 -17.65
N ILE A 73 6.88 3.95 -16.76
CA ILE A 73 6.75 4.18 -15.31
C ILE A 73 7.97 5.02 -14.86
N PRO A 74 7.76 6.23 -14.29
CA PRO A 74 8.86 7.11 -13.87
C PRO A 74 9.74 6.47 -12.79
N SER A 75 11.03 6.80 -12.79
CA SER A 75 12.03 6.36 -11.79
C SER A 75 12.12 4.85 -11.60
N LYS A 76 11.79 4.05 -12.64
CA LYS A 76 11.82 2.58 -12.59
C LYS A 76 13.19 2.02 -12.23
N LYS A 77 14.26 2.74 -12.59
CA LYS A 77 15.66 2.37 -12.27
C LYS A 77 16.07 2.75 -10.82
N GLY A 78 15.24 3.50 -10.09
CA GLY A 78 15.62 4.15 -8.83
C GLY A 78 16.46 5.41 -9.07
N GLY A 79 16.82 6.08 -7.97
CA GLY A 79 17.56 7.34 -7.98
C GLY A 79 16.68 8.54 -8.37
N SER A 80 17.34 9.66 -8.65
CA SER A 80 16.70 10.88 -9.15
C SER A 80 16.47 10.80 -10.66
N GLU A 81 15.39 11.43 -11.13
CA GLU A 81 15.07 11.53 -12.56
C GLU A 81 14.77 12.98 -12.95
N ALA A 82 15.27 13.42 -14.11
CA ALA A 82 14.98 14.76 -14.61
C ALA A 82 13.48 14.94 -14.90
N GLY A 83 12.92 16.05 -14.40
CA GLY A 83 11.51 16.39 -14.58
C GLY A 83 10.55 15.45 -13.85
N TYR A 84 11.00 14.76 -12.79
CA TYR A 84 10.16 13.85 -12.00
C TYR A 84 8.84 14.52 -11.56
N LEU A 85 8.87 15.80 -11.19
CA LEU A 85 7.69 16.57 -10.77
C LEU A 85 6.59 16.63 -11.84
N LEU A 86 6.92 16.52 -13.13
CA LEU A 86 5.98 16.61 -14.25
C LEU A 86 5.51 15.21 -14.73
N LYS A 87 5.67 14.19 -13.89
CA LYS A 87 5.36 12.79 -14.18
C LYS A 87 4.67 12.16 -12.97
N PRO A 88 3.98 11.01 -13.13
CA PRO A 88 3.43 10.28 -12.01
C PRO A 88 4.51 9.94 -10.95
N PRO A 89 4.22 10.08 -9.64
CA PRO A 89 2.90 10.35 -9.05
C PRO A 89 2.60 11.84 -8.76
N TYR A 90 3.26 12.78 -9.45
CA TYR A 90 3.19 14.21 -9.16
C TYR A 90 2.25 14.95 -10.12
N VAL A 91 2.76 15.93 -10.88
CA VAL A 91 1.96 16.81 -11.71
C VAL A 91 1.83 16.23 -13.11
N TRP A 92 0.66 15.70 -13.43
CA TRP A 92 0.30 15.25 -14.77
C TRP A 92 -1.23 15.20 -14.91
N ARG A 93 -1.72 15.15 -16.15
CA ARG A 93 -3.16 15.17 -16.44
C ARG A 93 -3.54 14.15 -17.51
N SER A 94 -4.78 13.70 -17.43
CA SER A 94 -5.43 12.81 -18.38
C SER A 94 -6.94 12.87 -18.13
N ASP A 95 -7.72 12.82 -19.20
CA ASP A 95 -9.19 12.76 -19.13
C ASP A 95 -9.68 11.37 -18.68
N GLU A 96 -8.81 10.36 -18.80
CA GLU A 96 -9.02 9.01 -18.31
C GLU A 96 -8.71 8.85 -16.81
N PHE A 97 -8.24 9.89 -16.11
CA PHE A 97 -7.95 9.81 -14.69
C PHE A 97 -9.20 10.10 -13.82
N GLU A 98 -9.82 9.06 -13.30
CA GLU A 98 -10.96 9.17 -12.38
C GLU A 98 -10.53 9.17 -10.91
N VAL A 99 -10.80 10.27 -10.20
CA VAL A 99 -10.48 10.40 -8.78
C VAL A 99 -11.45 9.56 -7.95
N LYS A 100 -10.95 8.49 -7.32
CA LYS A 100 -11.71 7.66 -6.38
C LYS A 100 -11.47 8.06 -4.92
N TYR A 101 -10.22 8.37 -4.58
CA TYR A 101 -9.84 8.78 -3.23
C TYR A 101 -8.97 10.03 -3.25
N THR A 102 -9.01 10.77 -2.13
CA THR A 102 -8.09 11.87 -1.87
C THR A 102 -7.40 11.68 -0.53
N ALA A 103 -6.14 12.12 -0.45
CA ALA A 103 -5.38 12.13 0.79
C ALA A 103 -4.78 13.52 1.01
N LYS A 104 -4.96 14.06 2.22
CA LYS A 104 -4.48 15.39 2.60
C LYS A 104 -3.56 15.29 3.80
N CYS A 105 -2.50 16.09 3.79
CA CYS A 105 -1.72 16.30 5.00
C CYS A 105 -2.55 16.99 6.09
N TRP A 106 -2.06 17.01 7.33
CA TRP A 106 -2.81 17.60 8.45
C TRP A 106 -3.18 19.08 8.23
N CYS A 107 -2.28 19.88 7.64
CA CYS A 107 -2.57 21.29 7.34
C CYS A 107 -3.37 21.52 6.05
N GLY A 108 -3.67 20.46 5.29
CA GLY A 108 -4.44 20.53 4.03
C GLY A 108 -3.71 21.14 2.83
N LYS A 109 -2.47 21.60 2.97
CA LYS A 109 -1.70 22.24 1.88
C LYS A 109 -1.12 21.27 0.86
N LEU A 110 -0.92 20.01 1.24
CA LEU A 110 -0.46 18.93 0.36
C LEU A 110 -1.60 17.94 0.20
N GLU A 111 -1.98 17.67 -1.05
CA GLU A 111 -3.08 16.77 -1.40
C GLU A 111 -2.75 15.91 -2.61
N PHE A 112 -3.06 14.62 -2.50
CA PHE A 112 -2.96 13.64 -3.58
C PHE A 112 -4.34 13.11 -3.95
N GLU A 113 -4.49 12.78 -5.23
CA GLU A 113 -5.65 12.11 -5.81
C GLU A 113 -5.24 10.71 -6.28
N TYR A 114 -6.14 9.75 -6.05
CA TYR A 114 -5.91 8.33 -6.33
C TYR A 114 -6.99 7.80 -7.27
N HIS A 115 -6.56 7.15 -8.35
CA HIS A 115 -7.41 6.44 -9.29
C HIS A 115 -7.49 4.97 -8.90
N GLY A 116 -8.71 4.49 -8.65
CA GLY A 116 -8.98 3.08 -8.36
C GLY A 116 -8.63 2.67 -6.93
N ASP A 117 -8.67 1.36 -6.67
CA ASP A 117 -8.36 0.76 -5.36
C ASP A 117 -6.86 0.48 -5.21
N PRO A 118 -6.36 0.44 -3.96
CA PRO A 118 -5.01 -0.07 -3.72
C PRO A 118 -4.92 -1.54 -4.16
N ILE A 119 -3.75 -1.91 -4.65
CA ILE A 119 -3.37 -3.28 -5.05
C ILE A 119 -3.33 -4.19 -3.82
N ASP A 120 -2.80 -3.65 -2.72
CA ASP A 120 -2.60 -4.35 -1.47
C ASP A 120 -2.41 -3.33 -0.33
N ALA A 121 -2.59 -3.75 0.91
CA ALA A 121 -2.23 -2.95 2.07
C ALA A 121 -1.47 -3.80 3.10
N LYS A 122 -0.52 -3.19 3.80
CA LYS A 122 0.34 -3.88 4.76
C LYS A 122 0.64 -3.02 5.98
N HIS A 123 0.90 -3.68 7.11
CA HIS A 123 1.50 -3.08 8.30
C HIS A 123 3.00 -3.39 8.33
N CYS A 124 3.85 -2.37 8.21
CA CYS A 124 5.29 -2.50 8.29
C CYS A 124 5.81 -2.21 9.70
N HIS A 125 6.50 -3.19 10.27
CA HIS A 125 7.06 -3.13 11.62
C HIS A 125 8.56 -2.90 11.65
N CYS A 126 9.22 -2.60 10.52
CA CYS A 126 10.67 -2.36 10.57
C CYS A 126 10.99 -1.10 11.39
N THR A 127 12.14 -1.12 12.07
CA THR A 127 12.63 -0.04 12.92
C THR A 127 12.76 1.29 12.18
N GLN A 128 13.05 1.27 10.88
CA GLN A 128 13.07 2.49 10.06
C GLN A 128 11.68 3.13 9.95
N CYS A 129 10.65 2.34 9.61
CA CYS A 129 9.27 2.82 9.57
C CYS A 129 8.83 3.32 10.95
N GLN A 130 9.12 2.58 12.01
CA GLN A 130 8.75 3.02 13.36
C GLN A 130 9.34 4.40 13.71
N ARG A 131 10.64 4.59 13.46
CA ARG A 131 11.34 5.86 13.76
C ARG A 131 10.90 7.01 12.89
N LEU A 132 10.70 6.79 11.59
CA LEU A 132 10.29 7.84 10.65
C LEU A 132 8.86 8.31 10.89
N HIS A 133 7.97 7.40 11.29
CA HIS A 133 6.56 7.72 11.53
C HIS A 133 6.25 8.04 12.99
N GLY A 134 7.16 7.75 13.92
CA GLY A 134 6.89 7.88 15.35
C GLY A 134 5.74 6.98 15.81
N ALA A 135 5.58 5.82 15.18
CA ALA A 135 4.45 4.91 15.38
C ALA A 135 4.92 3.46 15.57
N PRO A 136 4.16 2.59 16.26
CA PRO A 136 4.55 1.19 16.45
C PRO A 136 4.72 0.40 15.15
N PHE A 137 3.99 0.79 14.12
CA PHE A 137 4.11 0.29 12.75
C PHE A 137 3.55 1.33 11.77
N GLN A 138 3.87 1.17 10.50
CA GLN A 138 3.36 2.01 9.42
C GLN A 138 2.34 1.23 8.57
N TRP A 139 1.17 1.81 8.35
CA TRP A 139 0.14 1.26 7.45
C TRP A 139 0.32 1.83 6.04
N ALA A 140 0.57 0.94 5.07
CA ALA A 140 0.86 1.28 3.68
C ALA A 140 -0.18 0.66 2.76
N ALA A 141 -0.83 1.48 1.93
CA ALA A 141 -1.66 1.03 0.81
C ALA A 141 -0.89 1.24 -0.50
N LEU A 142 -0.73 0.16 -1.28
CA LEU A 142 0.09 0.13 -2.49
C LEU A 142 -0.75 0.51 -3.70
N PHE A 143 -0.33 1.54 -4.42
CA PHE A 143 -0.93 1.97 -5.68
C PHE A 143 0.11 1.93 -6.79
N HIS A 144 -0.35 1.75 -8.03
CA HIS A 144 0.51 2.02 -9.19
C HIS A 144 0.88 3.50 -9.23
N LYS A 145 2.10 3.83 -9.69
CA LYS A 145 2.53 5.25 -9.78
C LYS A 145 1.59 6.09 -10.65
N THR A 146 1.11 5.51 -11.75
CA THR A 146 0.16 6.14 -12.67
C THR A 146 -1.25 6.25 -12.11
N SER A 147 -1.55 5.61 -10.98
CA SER A 147 -2.82 5.76 -10.27
C SER A 147 -2.78 6.90 -9.24
N VAL A 148 -1.68 7.65 -9.16
CA VAL A 148 -1.50 8.71 -8.16
C VAL A 148 -1.08 10.00 -8.87
N ARG A 149 -1.64 11.11 -8.43
CA ARG A 149 -1.23 12.46 -8.85
C ARG A 149 -1.37 13.45 -7.70
N LEU A 150 -0.63 14.56 -7.75
CA LEU A 150 -0.96 15.71 -6.94
C LEU A 150 -2.34 16.24 -7.36
N ALA A 151 -3.16 16.64 -6.38
CA ALA A 151 -4.42 17.31 -6.68
C ALA A 151 -4.16 18.60 -7.48
N GLU A 152 -5.04 18.94 -8.41
CA GLU A 152 -4.81 20.04 -9.33
C GLU A 152 -4.68 21.41 -8.65
N SER A 153 -5.33 21.56 -7.49
CA SER A 153 -5.24 22.78 -6.67
C SER A 153 -4.01 22.81 -5.75
N CYS A 154 -3.21 21.75 -5.70
CA CYS A 154 -2.08 21.62 -4.81
C CYS A 154 -0.81 22.23 -5.42
N ASP A 155 -0.17 23.15 -4.70
CA ASP A 155 1.14 23.68 -5.10
C ASP A 155 2.25 22.65 -4.77
N PRO A 156 3.06 22.21 -5.76
CA PRO A 156 4.18 21.30 -5.53
C PRO A 156 5.23 21.82 -4.53
N ILE A 157 5.24 23.11 -4.20
CA ILE A 157 6.13 23.68 -3.17
C ILE A 157 5.97 23.02 -1.80
N TYR A 158 4.81 22.39 -1.54
CA TYR A 158 4.54 21.70 -0.28
C TYR A 158 5.04 20.25 -0.24
N LEU A 159 5.59 19.73 -1.34
CA LEU A 159 6.27 18.44 -1.35
C LEU A 159 7.62 18.55 -0.64
N ASP A 160 7.92 17.57 0.18
CA ASP A 160 9.24 17.35 0.74
C ASP A 160 9.61 15.87 0.62
N PHE A 161 10.91 15.62 0.43
CA PHE A 161 11.44 14.28 0.17
C PHE A 161 12.50 13.91 1.17
N PHE A 162 12.63 12.61 1.42
CA PHE A 162 13.77 12.07 2.15
C PHE A 162 14.17 10.71 1.59
N SER A 163 15.40 10.58 1.10
CA SER A 163 15.95 9.28 0.72
C SER A 163 16.60 8.64 1.94
N THR A 164 16.07 7.50 2.38
CA THR A 164 16.70 6.73 3.46
C THR A 164 17.98 6.05 3.03
N GLN A 165 18.20 5.89 1.71
CA GLN A 165 19.42 5.27 1.17
C GLN A 165 20.57 6.27 1.14
N GLU A 166 20.27 7.51 0.72
CA GLU A 166 21.30 8.54 0.54
C GLU A 166 21.42 9.49 1.75
N GLY A 167 20.41 9.51 2.64
CA GLY A 167 20.43 10.32 3.85
C GLY A 167 20.21 11.83 3.64
N HIS A 168 19.77 12.27 2.46
CA HIS A 168 19.50 13.68 2.16
C HIS A 168 18.05 13.93 1.69
N SER A 169 17.66 15.21 1.68
CA SER A 169 16.26 15.67 1.48
C SER A 169 15.89 15.94 0.02
N ASP A 170 16.51 15.24 -0.92
CA ASP A 170 16.18 15.35 -2.35
C ASP A 170 15.32 14.18 -2.82
N HIS A 171 14.66 14.38 -3.96
CA HIS A 171 13.96 13.29 -4.65
C HIS A 171 14.98 12.28 -5.18
N SER A 172 15.01 11.09 -4.60
CA SER A 172 15.79 9.93 -5.07
C SER A 172 15.09 8.64 -4.66
N VAL A 173 14.53 7.93 -5.63
CA VAL A 173 13.65 6.78 -5.38
C VAL A 173 14.46 5.53 -4.99
N PRO A 174 14.09 4.79 -3.93
CA PRO A 174 12.91 5.00 -3.09
C PRO A 174 13.07 6.14 -2.08
N CYS A 175 12.08 7.03 -2.02
CA CYS A 175 12.06 8.15 -1.10
C CYS A 175 10.74 8.24 -0.32
N LYS A 176 10.81 8.88 0.84
CA LYS A 176 9.65 9.29 1.64
C LYS A 176 9.10 10.59 1.10
N ILE A 177 7.78 10.73 1.10
CA ILE A 177 7.05 11.94 0.73
C ILE A 177 6.34 12.47 1.97
N SER A 178 6.55 13.75 2.28
CA SER A 178 5.89 14.43 3.37
C SER A 178 5.49 15.86 2.99
N CYS A 179 4.64 16.48 3.81
CA CYS A 179 4.31 17.88 3.66
C CYS A 179 5.44 18.76 4.22
N ARG A 180 6.02 19.64 3.41
CA ARG A 180 7.04 20.62 3.84
C ARG A 180 6.58 21.51 5.00
N ASN A 181 5.28 21.84 5.04
CA ASN A 181 4.70 22.74 6.03
C ASN A 181 4.44 22.08 7.38
N CYS A 182 3.64 21.00 7.43
CA CYS A 182 3.26 20.35 8.70
C CYS A 182 4.00 19.05 8.98
N ARG A 183 4.91 18.63 8.09
CA ARG A 183 5.70 17.39 8.17
C ARG A 183 4.90 16.11 8.23
N SER A 184 3.58 16.15 7.96
CA SER A 184 2.77 14.94 7.88
C SER A 184 3.34 14.01 6.81
N PRO A 185 3.67 12.75 7.17
CA PRO A 185 4.07 11.74 6.20
C PRO A 185 2.85 11.41 5.32
N MET A 186 3.07 11.28 4.00
CA MET A 186 1.98 11.06 3.03
C MET A 186 2.09 9.73 2.29
N ALA A 187 3.29 9.40 1.81
CA ALA A 187 3.54 8.18 1.06
C ALA A 187 5.04 7.87 0.97
N ASP A 188 5.39 6.68 0.49
CA ASP A 188 6.68 6.42 -0.14
C ASP A 188 6.53 6.33 -1.65
N GLU A 189 7.47 6.89 -2.39
CA GLU A 189 7.63 6.58 -3.80
C GLU A 189 8.66 5.46 -3.95
N GLY A 190 8.21 4.33 -4.49
CA GLY A 190 9.08 3.24 -4.92
C GLY A 190 9.38 3.29 -6.42
N ARG A 191 10.14 2.30 -6.89
CA ARG A 191 10.50 2.16 -8.31
C ARG A 191 9.29 1.92 -9.21
N ASN A 192 8.32 1.13 -8.72
CA ASN A 192 7.17 0.70 -9.51
C ASN A 192 5.82 1.14 -8.94
N MET A 193 5.77 1.43 -7.64
CA MET A 193 4.54 1.66 -6.88
C MET A 193 4.70 2.89 -5.98
N VAL A 194 3.57 3.45 -5.56
CA VAL A 194 3.46 4.38 -4.43
C VAL A 194 2.88 3.61 -3.24
N MET A 195 3.47 3.78 -2.07
CA MET A 195 2.94 3.26 -0.80
C MET A 195 2.31 4.43 -0.05
N ALA A 196 1.02 4.67 -0.28
CA ALA A 196 0.27 5.74 0.35
C ALA A 196 -0.11 5.39 1.79
N TYR A 197 -0.19 6.38 2.67
CA TYR A 197 -0.52 6.14 4.08
C TYR A 197 -2.00 6.40 4.34
N PRO A 198 -2.80 5.37 4.66
CA PRO A 198 -4.25 5.51 4.75
C PRO A 198 -4.73 6.47 5.86
N SER A 199 -3.90 6.74 6.86
CA SER A 199 -4.18 7.77 7.89
C SER A 199 -4.32 9.20 7.33
N SER A 200 -3.83 9.45 6.12
CA SER A 200 -3.97 10.74 5.42
C SER A 200 -5.20 10.81 4.50
N PHE A 201 -5.93 9.69 4.31
CA PHE A 201 -7.05 9.62 3.38
C PHE A 201 -8.33 10.22 3.96
N ARG A 202 -9.11 10.86 3.10
CA ARG A 202 -10.44 11.39 3.43
C ARG A 202 -11.50 10.38 3.01
N PHE A 203 -11.71 9.38 3.86
CA PHE A 203 -12.77 8.41 3.62
C PHE A 203 -14.16 9.00 3.88
N LYS A 204 -15.12 8.61 3.03
CA LYS A 204 -16.52 9.00 3.19
C LYS A 204 -17.06 8.43 4.51
N ASP A 205 -17.80 9.25 5.26
CA ASP A 205 -18.42 8.89 6.54
C ASP A 205 -17.44 8.35 7.60
N GLY A 206 -16.13 8.60 7.44
CA GLY A 206 -15.09 8.11 8.35
C GLY A 206 -14.82 6.61 8.28
N HIS A 207 -15.40 5.89 7.32
CA HIS A 207 -15.26 4.43 7.20
C HIS A 207 -14.15 4.08 6.22
N VAL A 208 -13.13 3.38 6.70
CA VAL A 208 -12.07 2.82 5.85
C VAL A 208 -12.65 1.71 4.97
N PRO A 209 -12.54 1.78 3.63
CA PRO A 209 -12.97 0.71 2.74
C PRO A 209 -12.19 -0.57 2.98
N SER A 210 -12.83 -1.73 2.79
CA SER A 210 -12.19 -3.04 2.94
C SER A 210 -11.00 -3.25 2.00
N THR A 211 -10.92 -2.53 0.88
CA THR A 211 -9.77 -2.56 -0.03
C THR A 211 -8.49 -2.02 0.60
N PHE A 212 -8.59 -1.19 1.65
CA PHE A 212 -7.44 -0.72 2.42
C PHE A 212 -7.07 -1.66 3.59
N ALA A 213 -7.84 -2.72 3.82
CA ALA A 213 -7.58 -3.66 4.89
C ALA A 213 -6.20 -4.31 4.71
N PRO A 214 -5.31 -4.23 5.72
CA PRO A 214 -4.00 -4.86 5.66
C PRO A 214 -4.11 -6.38 5.45
N THR A 215 -3.36 -6.90 4.48
CA THR A 215 -3.33 -8.35 4.20
C THR A 215 -2.15 -9.05 4.88
N ALA A 216 -1.22 -8.29 5.46
CA ALA A 216 -0.07 -8.81 6.18
C ALA A 216 0.54 -7.77 7.14
N HIS A 217 1.10 -8.26 8.25
CA HIS A 217 2.20 -7.61 8.93
C HIS A 217 3.52 -8.10 8.33
N ILE A 218 4.40 -7.16 7.97
CA ILE A 218 5.75 -7.45 7.46
C ILE A 218 6.80 -6.91 8.43
N PHE A 219 7.96 -7.55 8.47
CA PHE A 219 9.03 -7.26 9.44
C PHE A 219 8.57 -7.35 10.91
N TYR A 220 7.64 -8.26 11.20
CA TYR A 220 6.98 -8.35 12.51
C TYR A 220 7.93 -8.78 13.65
N GLY A 221 9.10 -9.35 13.32
CA GLY A 221 10.15 -9.63 14.30
C GLY A 221 10.72 -8.38 14.96
N GLU A 222 10.63 -7.21 14.31
CA GLU A 222 11.13 -5.92 14.81
C GLU A 222 10.07 -5.11 15.58
N ARG A 223 8.87 -5.65 15.74
CA ARG A 223 7.75 -4.94 16.39
C ARG A 223 8.11 -4.48 17.80
N VAL A 224 7.61 -3.30 18.18
CA VAL A 224 7.68 -2.78 19.56
C VAL A 224 6.43 -3.10 20.38
N MET A 225 5.40 -3.65 19.74
CA MET A 225 4.19 -4.11 20.36
C MET A 225 3.64 -5.31 19.61
N ASP A 226 2.96 -6.18 20.33
CA ASP A 226 2.19 -7.23 19.72
C ASP A 226 0.82 -6.72 19.26
N VAL A 227 0.43 -7.15 18.06
CA VAL A 227 -0.86 -6.85 17.45
C VAL A 227 -1.67 -8.15 17.45
N ASP A 228 -2.73 -8.15 18.26
CA ASP A 228 -3.71 -9.24 18.33
C ASP A 228 -4.81 -9.01 17.31
N ASP A 229 -4.53 -9.42 16.07
CA ASP A 229 -5.48 -9.48 14.96
C ASP A 229 -5.26 -10.76 14.15
N ASP A 230 -6.21 -11.07 13.27
CA ASP A 230 -6.18 -12.27 12.41
C ASP A 230 -5.38 -12.04 11.10
N VAL A 231 -4.54 -11.00 11.05
CA VAL A 231 -3.74 -10.67 9.85
C VAL A 231 -2.41 -11.44 9.90
N PRO A 232 -2.03 -12.18 8.83
CA PRO A 232 -0.79 -12.95 8.77
C PRO A 232 0.46 -12.13 9.08
N LYS A 233 1.38 -12.71 9.87
CA LYS A 233 2.56 -12.00 10.39
C LYS A 233 3.83 -12.61 9.81
N TRP A 234 4.65 -11.81 9.14
CA TRP A 234 5.84 -12.25 8.43
C TRP A 234 7.10 -11.63 9.06
N SER A 235 8.16 -12.43 9.21
CA SER A 235 9.43 -11.94 9.77
C SER A 235 10.14 -10.94 8.87
N GLY A 236 9.86 -10.96 7.56
CA GLY A 236 10.30 -9.99 6.56
C GLY A 236 9.14 -9.64 5.62
N HIS A 237 9.37 -9.72 4.31
CA HIS A 237 8.31 -9.48 3.33
C HIS A 237 7.30 -10.65 3.27
N LYS A 238 6.04 -10.33 2.98
CA LYS A 238 4.95 -11.28 2.73
C LYS A 238 5.39 -12.32 1.69
N GLU A 239 5.10 -13.60 1.93
CA GLU A 239 5.37 -14.73 1.03
C GLU A 239 6.85 -15.01 0.69
N SER A 240 7.79 -14.20 1.19
CA SER A 240 9.23 -14.37 0.96
C SER A 240 10.04 -14.50 2.25
N SER A 241 9.37 -14.67 3.38
CA SER A 241 10.00 -14.80 4.70
C SER A 241 9.23 -15.81 5.57
N GLU A 242 9.68 -16.02 6.79
CA GLU A 242 9.02 -16.95 7.72
C GLU A 242 7.67 -16.38 8.17
N LEU A 243 6.62 -17.21 8.12
CA LEU A 243 5.33 -16.91 8.72
C LEU A 243 5.43 -17.11 10.23
N MET A 244 5.28 -16.04 10.97
CA MET A 244 5.35 -16.01 12.43
C MET A 244 4.00 -16.39 13.06
N PRO A 245 4.02 -16.98 14.27
CA PRO A 245 2.80 -17.22 15.01
C PRO A 245 2.08 -15.90 15.34
N HIS A 246 0.76 -15.98 15.48
CA HIS A 246 -0.01 -14.87 16.02
C HIS A 246 0.39 -14.62 17.48
N ALA A 247 0.12 -13.42 17.99
CA ALA A 247 0.45 -13.07 19.36
C ALA A 247 -0.11 -14.14 20.34
N PRO A 248 0.72 -14.75 21.22
CA PRO A 248 0.22 -15.62 22.28
C PRO A 248 -0.92 -14.94 23.06
N LYS A 249 -2.03 -15.68 23.20
CA LYS A 249 -3.25 -15.27 23.91
C LYS A 249 -3.17 -15.46 25.43
N GLU A 250 -2.05 -15.94 25.96
CA GLU A 250 -1.91 -16.20 27.40
C GLU A 250 -1.54 -14.93 28.18
N GLU A 251 -2.09 -14.82 29.40
CA GLU A 251 -2.21 -13.63 30.26
C GLU A 251 -0.88 -13.01 30.78
N GLY A 252 0.27 -13.40 30.24
CA GLY A 252 1.55 -13.21 30.91
C GLY A 252 2.35 -11.95 30.61
N ASP A 253 2.49 -11.53 29.35
CA ASP A 253 3.49 -10.49 29.03
C ASP A 253 3.24 -9.84 27.66
N ARG A 254 2.70 -8.61 27.66
CA ARG A 254 2.70 -7.58 26.59
C ARG A 254 1.93 -6.31 26.97
N THR A 255 1.93 -5.91 28.25
CA THR A 255 1.05 -4.82 28.71
C THR A 255 1.37 -3.48 28.02
N PHE A 256 0.60 -3.12 26.99
CA PHE A 256 0.18 -1.74 26.77
C PHE A 256 -0.91 -1.44 27.80
N GLY A 257 -0.51 -0.72 28.85
CA GLY A 257 -1.36 -0.42 30.01
C GLY A 257 -1.26 -1.50 31.07
N LYS A 258 -0.46 -1.23 32.11
CA LYS A 258 -0.28 -2.09 33.29
C LYS A 258 -1.63 -2.61 33.79
N ASP A 259 -1.86 -3.92 33.67
CA ASP A 259 -2.77 -4.73 34.48
C ASP A 259 -4.27 -4.36 34.50
N LYS A 260 -4.99 -4.39 33.37
CA LYS A 260 -6.44 -4.07 33.39
C LYS A 260 -7.35 -5.14 32.78
N THR A 261 -7.92 -5.94 33.68
CA THR A 261 -9.38 -6.14 33.64
C THR A 261 -10.03 -4.77 33.50
N HIS A 262 -10.97 -4.57 32.58
CA HIS A 262 -11.82 -3.39 32.64
C HIS A 262 -12.43 -3.38 34.05
N LYS A 263 -12.09 -2.35 34.85
CA LYS A 263 -12.33 -2.27 36.30
C LYS A 263 -13.81 -2.41 36.72
N LYS A 264 -14.72 -2.48 35.73
CA LYS A 264 -16.15 -2.64 35.92
C LYS A 264 -16.55 -4.12 36.14
N ASP A 265 -15.87 -5.06 35.50
CA ASP A 265 -16.32 -6.47 35.52
C ASP A 265 -15.94 -7.21 36.81
N LYS A 266 -14.87 -6.79 37.51
CA LYS A 266 -14.45 -7.44 38.77
C LYS A 266 -15.32 -7.06 39.98
N LEU A 267 -15.92 -5.87 39.99
CA LEU A 267 -16.84 -5.44 41.05
C LEU A 267 -18.21 -6.12 40.90
N ASP A 268 -18.69 -6.28 39.66
CA ASP A 268 -19.97 -6.93 39.40
C ASP A 268 -19.89 -8.45 39.66
N LEU A 269 -18.76 -9.10 39.34
CA LEU A 269 -18.56 -10.54 39.61
C LEU A 269 -18.35 -10.86 41.10
N GLN A 270 -17.62 -10.04 41.86
CA GLN A 270 -17.43 -10.29 43.29
C GLN A 270 -18.68 -9.98 44.12
N GLN A 271 -19.49 -9.00 43.70
CA GLN A 271 -20.73 -8.67 44.39
C GLN A 271 -21.87 -9.65 44.06
N GLN A 272 -21.84 -10.31 42.90
CA GLN A 272 -22.78 -11.39 42.58
C GLN A 272 -22.42 -12.71 43.29
N GLN A 273 -21.14 -13.00 43.47
CA GLN A 273 -20.69 -14.21 44.18
C GLN A 273 -20.85 -14.13 45.71
N GLN A 274 -20.74 -12.93 46.31
CA GLN A 274 -20.96 -12.78 47.76
C GLN A 274 -22.43 -12.73 48.17
N ASN A 275 -23.35 -12.45 47.23
CA ASN A 275 -24.79 -12.34 47.51
C ASN A 275 -25.61 -13.58 47.09
N GLY A 276 -24.97 -14.59 46.48
CA GLY A 276 -25.65 -15.77 45.93
C GLY A 276 -25.69 -17.01 46.82
N ASP A 277 -24.81 -17.10 47.83
CA ASP A 277 -24.64 -18.32 48.64
C ASP A 277 -25.28 -18.18 50.04
N GLY A 278 -26.58 -17.89 50.07
CA GLY A 278 -27.33 -17.74 51.32
C GLY A 278 -28.85 -17.86 51.16
N GLU A 279 -29.34 -18.97 50.61
CA GLU A 279 -30.75 -19.36 50.83
C GLU A 279 -30.93 -19.82 52.28
N GLY A 280 -31.98 -19.32 52.96
CA GLY A 280 -32.32 -19.76 54.31
C GLY A 280 -33.60 -19.16 54.91
N GLY A 281 -34.75 -19.52 54.34
CA GLY A 281 -35.98 -19.89 55.06
C GLY A 281 -36.70 -18.93 56.04
N GLY A 282 -37.94 -18.58 55.69
CA GLY A 282 -39.12 -18.70 56.57
C GLY A 282 -39.45 -17.57 57.56
N GLY A 283 -40.73 -17.16 57.60
CA GLY A 283 -41.33 -16.51 58.77
C GLY A 283 -42.34 -15.41 58.49
N GLU A 284 -43.59 -15.65 58.90
CA GLU A 284 -44.80 -14.82 58.77
C GLU A 284 -44.82 -13.51 59.58
N ASP A 285 -45.81 -12.68 59.22
CA ASP A 285 -46.60 -11.75 60.06
C ASP A 285 -45.95 -10.54 60.77
N ALA A 286 -46.40 -9.33 60.38
CA ALA A 286 -47.32 -8.50 61.20
C ALA A 286 -47.30 -7.01 60.80
N ARG A 287 -48.46 -6.56 60.29
CA ARG A 287 -49.13 -5.26 60.50
C ARG A 287 -48.46 -4.25 61.47
N ALA A 288 -48.17 -3.03 60.99
CA ALA A 288 -48.77 -1.77 61.51
C ALA A 288 -48.12 -0.45 60.99
N LYS A 289 -49.01 0.46 60.59
CA LYS A 289 -48.99 1.94 60.76
C LYS A 289 -48.05 2.83 59.92
N ARG A 290 -48.67 3.49 58.94
CA ARG A 290 -48.49 4.92 58.57
C ARG A 290 -48.58 5.83 59.81
N PRO A 291 -47.91 7.01 59.87
CA PRO A 291 -48.32 8.21 59.11
C PRO A 291 -47.15 9.11 58.61
N ARG A 292 -47.26 9.69 57.40
CA ARG A 292 -47.63 11.08 57.02
C ARG A 292 -46.53 12.16 57.16
N ASN A 293 -46.40 12.89 56.05
CA ASN A 293 -46.09 14.31 55.87
C ASN A 293 -44.66 14.76 56.25
N GLY A 294 -44.00 15.66 55.53
CA GLY A 294 -44.40 16.52 54.42
C GLY A 294 -43.42 17.69 54.35
N ALA A 295 -43.08 18.11 53.13
CA ALA A 295 -42.64 19.44 52.66
C ALA A 295 -41.91 19.22 51.34
#